data_AF-A0A8C6RH85-F1
#
_entry.id   AF-A0A8C6RH85-F1
#
_cell.length_a   1.000
_cell.length_b   1.000
_cell.length_c   1.000
_cell.angle_alpha   90.00
_cell.angle_beta   90.00
_cell.angle_gamma   90.00
#
_symmetry.space_group_name_H-M   'P 1'
#
loop_
_entity.id
_entity.type
_entity.pdbx_description
1 polymer ?
#
loop_
_entity_poly.entity_id
_entity_poly.type
_entity_poly.pdbx_seq_one_letter_code
_entity_poly.pdbx_strand_id
1 'polypeptide(L)'
;MDFLHRNGELIIQHLQKDYRAYYNFLNFMSSVGDPRNIFSIYFPLWFQINQTVGTRMIWIAVTGDWFNLIFKWILFGHRPYWWIQETQTYPNNSSACLEQFPTTCEMGPGSPSGHAMGLSCLWYVMVTAALSHTVNRMDKFSITLHRDAGGRGL
;
A
#
# COMPACT_ATOMS: atom_id res chain seq x y z
N MET A 1 18.42 19.64 -3.71
CA MET A 1 17.73 18.34 -3.92
C MET A 1 18.59 17.17 -3.44
N ASP A 2 19.92 17.28 -3.49
CA ASP A 2 20.84 16.18 -3.14
C ASP A 2 20.76 15.72 -1.68
N PHE A 3 20.37 16.60 -0.75
CA PHE A 3 20.14 16.23 0.65
C PHE A 3 19.02 15.18 0.79
N LEU A 4 17.92 15.34 0.05
CA LEU A 4 16.78 14.43 0.12
C LEU A 4 17.13 13.06 -0.48
N HIS A 5 17.84 13.06 -1.60
CA HIS A 5 18.33 11.84 -2.22
C HIS A 5 19.37 11.12 -1.37
N ARG A 6 20.31 11.86 -0.76
CA ARG A 6 21.34 11.30 0.14
C ARG A 6 20.73 10.69 1.41
N ASN A 7 19.74 11.35 2.02
CA ASN A 7 19.02 10.77 3.15
C ASN A 7 18.23 9.52 2.74
N GLY A 8 17.59 9.55 1.57
CA GLY A 8 16.91 8.39 1.00
C GLY A 8 17.85 7.21 0.80
N GLU A 9 19.04 7.45 0.25
CA GLU A 9 20.09 6.46 0.09
C GLU A 9 20.51 5.84 1.43
N LEU A 10 20.82 6.67 2.44
CA LEU A 10 21.23 6.21 3.77
C LEU A 10 20.16 5.34 4.43
N ILE A 11 18.88 5.72 4.29
CA ILE A 11 17.75 4.93 4.81
C ILE A 11 17.70 3.57 4.11
N ILE A 12 17.85 3.52 2.78
CA ILE A 12 17.83 2.25 2.03
C ILE A 12 19.01 1.37 2.44
N GLN A 13 20.21 1.93 2.58
CA GLN A 13 21.39 1.18 3.04
C GLN A 13 21.18 0.59 4.43
N HIS A 14 20.66 1.40 5.37
CA HIS A 14 20.36 0.96 6.73
C HIS A 14 19.34 -0.19 6.71
N LEU A 15 18.28 -0.05 5.91
CA LEU A 15 17.26 -1.08 5.77
C LEU A 15 17.82 -2.37 5.17
N GLN A 16 18.62 -2.27 4.10
CA GLN A 16 19.24 -3.42 3.44
C GLN A 16 20.22 -4.16 4.35
N LYS A 17 20.98 -3.42 5.18
CA LYS A 17 21.95 -3.98 6.10
C LYS A 17 21.29 -4.65 7.31
N ASP A 18 20.39 -3.94 7.98
CA ASP A 18 19.87 -4.36 9.29
C ASP A 18 18.63 -5.24 9.19
N TYR A 19 17.86 -5.15 8.09
CA TYR A 19 16.65 -5.96 7.87
C TYR A 19 16.83 -7.05 6.82
N ARG A 20 18.07 -7.41 6.48
CA ARG A 20 18.35 -8.46 5.47
C ARG A 20 17.70 -9.80 5.82
N ALA A 21 17.66 -10.16 7.10
CA ALA A 21 17.03 -11.39 7.58
C ALA A 21 15.51 -11.41 7.32
N TYR A 22 14.86 -10.25 7.23
CA TYR A 22 13.44 -10.09 6.96
C TYR A 22 13.11 -9.90 5.47
N TYR A 23 14.09 -10.08 4.58
CA TYR A 23 13.93 -9.92 3.13
C TYR A 23 12.68 -10.61 2.57
N ASN A 24 12.50 -11.89 2.88
CA ASN A 24 11.35 -12.66 2.40
C ASN A 24 10.02 -12.09 2.90
N PHE A 25 9.98 -11.65 4.15
CA PHE A 25 8.78 -11.04 4.74
C PHE A 25 8.46 -9.69 4.11
N LEU A 26 9.46 -8.82 3.94
CA LEU A 26 9.27 -7.51 3.31
C LEU A 26 8.84 -7.62 1.85
N ASN A 27 9.42 -8.56 1.11
CA ASN A 27 8.99 -8.86 -0.26
C ASN A 27 7.59 -9.43 -0.33
N PHE A 28 7.23 -10.31 0.60
CA PHE A 28 5.86 -10.82 0.70
C PHE A 28 4.88 -9.67 0.94
N MET A 29 5.16 -8.80 1.92
CA MET A 29 4.33 -7.62 2.20
C MET A 29 4.22 -6.68 0.98
N SER A 30 5.30 -6.47 0.24
CA SER A 30 5.27 -5.66 -0.98
C SER A 30 4.48 -6.32 -2.11
N SER A 31 4.52 -7.65 -2.22
CA SER A 31 3.71 -8.42 -3.18
C SER A 31 2.23 -8.37 -2.81
N VAL A 32 1.89 -8.51 -1.53
CA VAL A 32 0.52 -8.32 -1.03
C VAL A 32 0.02 -6.91 -1.37
N GLY A 33 0.91 -5.92 -1.34
CA GLY A 33 0.66 -4.53 -1.74
C GLY A 33 0.63 -4.25 -3.23
N ASP A 34 0.83 -5.26 -4.08
CA ASP A 34 0.87 -5.09 -5.53
C ASP A 34 -0.52 -4.71 -6.07
N PRO A 35 -0.62 -3.64 -6.88
CA PRO A 35 -1.88 -3.25 -7.47
C PRO A 35 -2.59 -4.34 -8.28
N ARG A 36 -1.85 -5.31 -8.81
CA ARG A 36 -2.42 -6.47 -9.52
C ARG A 36 -3.25 -7.36 -8.59
N ASN A 37 -2.86 -7.48 -7.33
CA ASN A 37 -3.57 -8.29 -6.34
C ASN A 37 -4.88 -7.61 -5.91
N ILE A 38 -4.96 -6.27 -5.96
CA ILE A 38 -6.18 -5.48 -5.74
C ILE A 38 -7.31 -6.01 -6.62
N PHE A 39 -7.09 -5.98 -7.92
CA PHE A 39 -8.12 -6.31 -8.90
C PHE A 39 -8.35 -7.82 -9.01
N SER A 40 -7.31 -8.63 -8.80
CA SER A 40 -7.39 -10.09 -9.00
C SER A 40 -7.90 -10.84 -7.77
N ILE A 41 -7.60 -10.37 -6.56
CA ILE A 41 -7.89 -11.09 -5.31
C ILE A 41 -8.89 -10.30 -4.45
N TYR A 42 -8.56 -9.07 -4.09
CA TYR A 42 -9.34 -8.32 -3.10
C TYR A 42 -10.72 -7.91 -3.63
N PHE A 43 -10.79 -7.42 -4.86
CA PHE A 43 -12.05 -7.02 -5.49
C PHE A 43 -13.08 -8.17 -5.54
N PRO A 44 -12.79 -9.35 -6.14
CA PRO A 44 -13.79 -10.42 -6.24
C PRO A 44 -14.23 -10.94 -4.87
N LEU A 45 -13.32 -11.04 -3.89
CA LEU A 45 -13.67 -11.45 -2.53
C LEU A 45 -14.66 -10.50 -1.86
N TRP A 46 -14.38 -9.20 -1.88
CA TRP A 46 -15.25 -8.20 -1.27
C TRP A 46 -16.55 -7.99 -2.04
N PHE A 47 -16.52 -8.12 -3.37
CA PHE A 47 -17.71 -8.00 -4.19
C PHE A 47 -18.71 -9.12 -3.91
N GLN A 48 -18.24 -10.34 -3.65
CA GLN A 48 -19.10 -11.47 -3.24
C GLN A 48 -19.73 -11.26 -1.85
N ILE A 49 -19.00 -10.65 -0.91
CA ILE A 49 -19.50 -10.37 0.43
C ILE A 49 -20.50 -9.20 0.42
N ASN A 50 -20.13 -8.11 -0.26
CA ASN A 50 -20.94 -6.91 -0.37
C ASN A 50 -20.60 -6.13 -1.65
N GLN A 51 -21.52 -6.19 -2.63
CA GLN A 51 -21.35 -5.52 -3.92
C GLN A 51 -21.13 -4.00 -3.80
N THR A 52 -21.72 -3.36 -2.78
CA THR A 52 -21.53 -1.92 -2.54
C THR A 52 -20.09 -1.61 -2.14
N VAL A 53 -19.50 -2.44 -1.27
CA VAL A 53 -18.09 -2.28 -0.84
C VAL A 53 -17.16 -2.57 -2.02
N GLY A 54 -17.39 -3.66 -2.76
CA GLY A 54 -16.60 -3.99 -3.94
C GLY A 54 -16.61 -2.89 -5.01
N THR A 55 -17.76 -2.26 -5.26
CA THR A 55 -17.87 -1.15 -6.21
C THR A 55 -17.11 0.09 -5.74
N ARG A 56 -17.19 0.42 -4.43
CA ARG A 56 -16.40 1.50 -3.83
C ARG A 56 -14.90 1.24 -3.91
N MET A 57 -14.47 -0.01 -3.75
CA MET A 57 -13.07 -0.39 -3.89
C MET A 57 -12.53 -0.12 -5.30
N ILE A 58 -13.29 -0.44 -6.35
CA ILE A 58 -12.89 -0.11 -7.74
C ILE A 58 -12.72 1.40 -7.90
N TRP A 59 -13.72 2.19 -7.47
CA TRP A 59 -13.64 3.65 -7.62
C TRP A 59 -12.41 4.24 -6.92
N ILE A 60 -12.12 3.77 -5.72
CA ILE A 60 -10.99 4.25 -4.93
C ILE A 60 -9.65 3.78 -5.53
N ALA A 61 -9.58 2.56 -6.06
CA ALA A 61 -8.39 2.07 -6.76
C ALA A 61 -8.13 2.90 -8.04
N VAL A 62 -9.15 3.10 -8.87
CA VAL A 62 -9.03 3.85 -10.14
C VAL A 62 -8.67 5.31 -9.88
N THR A 63 -9.35 5.98 -8.93
CA THR A 63 -9.04 7.37 -8.60
C THR A 63 -7.66 7.50 -7.95
N GLY A 64 -7.30 6.58 -7.05
CA GLY A 64 -5.98 6.54 -6.40
C GLY A 64 -4.85 6.38 -7.41
N ASP A 65 -4.98 5.45 -8.35
CA ASP A 65 -4.00 5.24 -9.42
C ASP A 65 -3.90 6.47 -10.33
N TRP A 66 -5.04 7.09 -10.67
CA TRP A 66 -5.05 8.30 -11.48
C TRP A 66 -4.30 9.46 -10.81
N PHE A 67 -4.56 9.71 -9.52
CA PHE A 67 -3.81 10.69 -8.75
C PHE A 67 -2.33 10.32 -8.61
N ASN A 68 -2.00 9.04 -8.39
CA ASN A 68 -0.62 8.58 -8.34
C ASN A 68 0.13 8.91 -9.63
N LEU A 69 -0.50 8.66 -10.79
CA LEU A 69 0.06 9.01 -12.08
C LEU A 69 0.24 10.52 -12.24
N ILE A 70 -0.77 11.32 -11.94
CA ILE A 70 -0.67 12.79 -12.02
C ILE A 70 0.48 13.32 -11.15
N PHE A 71 0.59 12.86 -9.91
CA PHE A 71 1.67 13.30 -9.03
C PHE A 71 3.05 12.83 -9.50
N LYS A 72 3.14 11.62 -10.07
CA LYS A 72 4.36 11.14 -10.71
C LYS A 72 4.80 12.04 -11.87
N TRP A 73 3.85 12.51 -12.67
CA TRP A 73 4.10 13.47 -13.75
C TRP A 73 4.51 14.84 -13.25
N ILE A 74 3.98 15.32 -12.12
CA ILE A 74 4.32 16.65 -11.59
C ILE A 74 5.67 16.66 -10.87
N LEU A 75 5.95 15.62 -10.08
CA LEU A 75 7.08 15.60 -9.16
C LEU A 75 8.39 15.10 -9.78
N PHE A 76 8.32 14.37 -10.91
CA PHE A 76 9.48 13.83 -11.62
C PHE A 76 10.56 13.21 -10.70
N GLY A 77 10.13 12.50 -9.65
CA GLY A 77 11.04 11.98 -8.64
C GLY A 77 11.96 10.90 -9.22
N HIS A 78 13.27 11.18 -9.28
CA HIS A 78 14.28 10.19 -9.67
C HIS A 78 14.31 9.04 -8.67
N ARG A 79 14.38 7.80 -9.18
CA ARG A 79 14.58 6.63 -8.31
C ARG A 79 15.99 6.67 -7.70
N PRO A 80 16.15 6.26 -6.43
CA PRO A 80 17.44 6.27 -5.75
C PRO A 80 18.54 5.53 -6.53
N TYR A 81 18.20 4.39 -7.15
CA TYR A 81 19.13 3.58 -7.94
C TYR A 81 19.65 4.28 -9.21
N TRP A 82 18.84 5.14 -9.83
CA TRP A 82 19.25 5.92 -10.99
C TRP A 82 20.09 7.11 -10.57
N TRP A 83 19.65 7.83 -9.53
CA TRP A 83 20.34 9.01 -9.02
C TRP A 83 21.77 8.68 -8.53
N ILE A 84 21.98 7.53 -7.90
CA ILE A 84 23.31 7.13 -7.40
C ILE A 84 24.33 6.87 -8.52
N GLN A 85 23.86 6.48 -9.71
CA GLN A 85 24.71 6.24 -10.89
C GLN A 85 25.02 7.53 -11.63
N GLU A 86 24.13 8.52 -11.54
CA GLU A 86 24.24 9.79 -12.27
C GLU A 86 24.95 10.88 -11.46
N THR A 87 25.04 10.74 -10.14
CA THR A 87 25.66 11.76 -9.28
C THR A 87 27.18 11.69 -9.23
N GLN A 88 27.83 12.83 -9.47
CA GLN A 88 29.28 13.02 -9.32
C GLN A 88 29.69 13.32 -7.86
N THR A 89 28.75 13.27 -6.93
CA THR A 89 28.92 13.69 -5.53
C THR A 89 29.87 12.78 -4.74
N TYR A 90 30.14 11.57 -5.23
CA TYR A 90 31.08 10.63 -4.62
C TYR A 90 32.39 10.61 -5.42
N PRO A 91 33.42 11.37 -5.02
CA PRO A 91 34.74 11.20 -5.61
C PRO A 91 35.26 9.80 -5.27
N ASN A 92 35.78 9.09 -6.28
CA ASN A 92 36.50 7.82 -6.14
C ASN A 92 35.66 6.53 -5.96
N ASN A 93 34.50 6.40 -6.61
CA ASN A 93 33.67 5.17 -6.63
C ASN A 93 33.27 4.63 -5.23
N SER A 94 33.20 5.51 -4.23
CA SER A 94 32.76 5.17 -2.87
C SER A 94 31.23 5.16 -2.70
N SER A 95 30.49 5.28 -3.81
CA SER A 95 29.02 5.15 -3.84
C SER A 95 28.61 3.78 -3.31
N ALA A 96 27.68 3.73 -2.36
CA ALA A 96 27.20 2.46 -1.86
C ALA A 96 26.44 1.71 -2.96
N CYS A 97 26.81 0.46 -3.19
CA CYS A 97 26.07 -0.42 -4.08
C CYS A 97 24.74 -0.80 -3.41
N LEU A 98 23.65 -0.16 -3.82
CA LEU A 98 22.30 -0.53 -3.39
C LEU A 98 21.86 -1.80 -4.13
N GLU A 99 21.44 -2.83 -3.39
CA GLU A 99 20.88 -4.03 -4.01
C GLU A 99 19.53 -3.70 -4.69
N GLN A 100 19.37 -4.08 -5.96
CA GLN A 100 18.11 -3.94 -6.69
C GLN A 100 17.33 -5.26 -6.65
N PHE A 101 16.02 -5.17 -6.41
CA PHE A 101 15.14 -6.33 -6.31
C PHE A 101 14.14 -6.33 -7.47
N PRO A 102 13.57 -7.49 -7.86
CA PRO A 102 12.59 -7.54 -8.95
C PRO A 102 11.42 -6.57 -8.76
N THR A 103 10.96 -6.36 -7.53
CA THR A 103 9.88 -5.42 -7.18
C THR A 103 10.30 -3.95 -7.30
N THR A 104 11.61 -3.64 -7.25
CA THR A 104 12.11 -2.25 -7.38
C THR A 104 12.54 -1.90 -8.81
N CYS A 105 12.56 -2.88 -9.72
CA CYS A 105 12.81 -2.75 -11.15
C CYS A 105 11.58 -2.20 -11.91
N GLU A 106 11.19 -0.95 -11.66
CA GLU A 106 10.14 -0.29 -12.43
C GLU A 106 10.73 0.82 -13.32
N MET A 107 10.20 0.99 -14.54
CA MET A 107 10.69 1.96 -15.53
C MET A 107 10.12 3.38 -15.37
N GLY A 108 9.32 3.65 -14.34
CA GLY A 108 8.66 4.95 -14.11
C GLY A 108 9.25 5.76 -12.95
N PRO A 109 8.89 7.04 -12.81
CA PRO A 109 9.30 7.89 -11.69
C PRO A 109 8.90 7.27 -10.34
N GLY A 110 9.75 7.48 -9.32
CA GLY A 110 9.64 6.81 -8.02
C GLY A 110 8.71 7.49 -7.02
N SER A 111 8.34 8.75 -7.25
CA SER A 111 7.61 9.57 -6.27
C SER A 111 6.29 10.09 -6.85
N PRO A 112 5.15 9.89 -6.16
CA PRO A 112 4.94 9.04 -4.97
C PRO A 112 4.89 7.54 -5.28
N SER A 113 5.09 6.68 -4.27
CA SER A 113 5.03 5.22 -4.45
C SER A 113 3.59 4.75 -4.74
N GLY A 114 3.41 4.09 -5.89
CA GLY A 114 2.11 3.52 -6.31
C GLY A 114 1.65 2.40 -5.38
N HIS A 115 2.55 1.48 -5.03
CA HIS A 115 2.28 0.41 -4.07
C HIS A 115 1.78 0.94 -2.72
N ALA A 116 2.45 1.95 -2.17
CA ALA A 116 2.07 2.51 -0.87
C ALA A 116 0.73 3.26 -0.92
N MET A 117 0.52 4.06 -1.96
CA MET A 117 -0.72 4.82 -2.14
C MET A 117 -1.92 3.90 -2.41
N GLY A 118 -1.80 2.97 -3.36
CA GLY A 118 -2.87 2.03 -3.68
C GLY A 118 -3.23 1.14 -2.49
N LEU A 119 -2.22 0.61 -1.79
CA LEU A 119 -2.44 -0.23 -0.62
C LEU A 119 -3.16 0.53 0.49
N SER A 120 -2.73 1.76 0.82
CA SER A 120 -3.35 2.54 1.90
C SER A 120 -4.80 2.89 1.61
N CYS A 121 -5.10 3.35 0.39
CA CYS A 121 -6.47 3.64 -0.05
C CYS A 121 -7.39 2.43 0.09
N LEU A 122 -6.92 1.22 -0.22
CA LEU A 122 -7.74 0.02 -0.15
C LEU A 122 -7.88 -0.56 1.23
N TRP A 123 -6.80 -0.62 2.00
CA TRP A 123 -6.89 -1.05 3.39
C TRP A 123 -7.86 -0.18 4.16
N TYR A 124 -7.88 1.12 3.90
CA TYR A 124 -8.86 2.02 4.49
C TYR A 124 -10.30 1.58 4.19
N VAL A 125 -10.62 1.26 2.93
CA VAL A 125 -11.97 0.80 2.54
C VAL A 125 -12.31 -0.54 3.18
N MET A 126 -11.39 -1.50 3.13
CA MET A 126 -11.61 -2.85 3.66
C MET A 126 -11.82 -2.83 5.17
N VAL A 127 -10.97 -2.09 5.91
CA VAL A 127 -11.06 -1.98 7.37
C VAL A 127 -12.32 -1.25 7.78
N THR A 128 -12.65 -0.14 7.11
CA THR A 128 -13.87 0.64 7.41
C THR A 128 -15.12 -0.19 7.12
N ALA A 129 -15.14 -0.95 6.03
CA ALA A 129 -16.23 -1.87 5.71
C ALA A 129 -16.35 -3.00 6.73
N ALA A 130 -15.25 -3.65 7.10
CA ALA A 130 -15.22 -4.70 8.12
C ALA A 130 -15.77 -4.19 9.46
N LEU A 131 -15.29 -3.02 9.90
CA LEU A 131 -15.73 -2.42 11.16
C LEU A 131 -17.23 -2.09 11.13
N SER A 132 -17.70 -1.48 10.04
CA SER A 132 -19.13 -1.18 9.86
C SER A 132 -19.99 -2.45 9.90
N HIS A 133 -19.54 -3.53 9.26
CA HIS A 133 -20.23 -4.82 9.30
C HIS A 133 -20.28 -5.41 10.71
N THR A 134 -19.17 -5.33 11.48
CA THR A 134 -19.15 -5.82 12.87
C THR A 134 -20.09 -5.03 13.78
N VAL A 135 -20.10 -3.71 13.69
CA VAL A 135 -20.99 -2.83 14.48
C VAL A 135 -22.45 -3.12 14.17
N ASN A 136 -22.83 -3.11 12.90
CA ASN A 136 -24.21 -3.41 12.48
C ASN A 136 -24.69 -4.80 12.95
N ARG A 137 -23.78 -5.78 12.97
CA ARG A 137 -24.08 -7.13 13.44
C ARG A 137 -24.29 -7.17 14.96
N MET A 138 -23.51 -6.41 15.73
CA MET A 138 -23.66 -6.29 17.18
C MET A 138 -24.99 -5.62 17.55
N ASP A 139 -25.35 -4.53 16.87
CA ASP A 139 -26.62 -3.83 17.08
C ASP A 139 -27.82 -4.75 16.82
N LYS A 140 -27.79 -5.50 15.70
CA LYS A 140 -28.86 -6.44 15.36
C LYS A 140 -29.00 -7.56 16.39
N PHE A 141 -27.88 -8.05 16.92
CA PHE A 141 -27.88 -9.08 17.97
C PHE A 141 -28.45 -8.54 19.29
N SER A 142 -28.08 -7.32 19.68
CA SER A 142 -28.59 -6.66 20.87
C SER A 142 -30.11 -6.43 20.80
N ILE A 143 -30.61 -5.93 19.66
CA ILE A 143 -32.06 -5.76 19.42
C ILE A 143 -32.79 -7.11 19.51
N THR A 144 -32.21 -8.17 18.94
CA THR A 144 -32.82 -9.51 18.96
C THR A 144 -32.89 -10.06 20.38
N LEU A 145 -31.83 -9.93 21.17
CA LEU A 145 -31.82 -10.32 22.59
C LEU A 145 -32.83 -9.55 23.41
N HIS A 146 -32.94 -8.23 23.23
CA HIS A 146 -33.93 -7.41 23.93
C HIS A 146 -35.37 -7.82 23.58
N ARG A 147 -35.65 -8.17 22.32
CA ARG A 147 -36.98 -8.63 21.90
C ARG A 147 -37.32 -9.99 22.50
N ASP A 148 -36.36 -10.91 22.55
CA ASP A 148 -36.58 -12.27 23.09
C ASP A 148 -36.74 -12.27 24.62
N ALA A 149 -36.06 -11.36 25.32
CA ALA A 149 -36.24 -11.15 26.76
C ALA A 149 -37.59 -10.49 27.10
N GLY A 150 -38.06 -9.54 26.29
CA GLY A 150 -39.37 -8.90 26.48
C GLY A 150 -40.57 -9.80 26.15
N GLY A 151 -40.39 -10.79 25.28
CA GLY A 151 -41.45 -11.72 24.86
C GLY A 151 -41.72 -12.89 25.82
N ARG A 152 -40.84 -13.17 26.79
CA ARG A 152 -41.02 -14.25 27.78
C ARG A 152 -41.64 -13.80 29.11
N GLY A 153 -42.14 -12.57 29.18
CA GLY A 153 -42.75 -11.95 30.36
C GLY A 153 -44.28 -11.89 30.37
N LEU A 154 -44.96 -12.62 29.47
CA LEU A 154 -46.42 -12.83 29.42
C LEU A 154 -46.71 -14.32 29.48
#